data_AF-A0A5F0LME0-F1
#
_entry.id   AF-A0A5F0LME0-F1
#
_cell.length_a   1.000
_cell.length_b   1.000
_cell.length_c   1.000
_cell.angle_alpha   90.00
_cell.angle_beta   90.00
_cell.angle_gamma   90.00
#
_symmetry.space_group_name_H-M   'P 1'
#
loop_
_entity.id
_entity.type
_entity.pdbx_description
1 polymer ?
#
loop_
_entity_poly.entity_id
_entity_poly.type
_entity_poly.pdbx_seq_one_letter_code
_entity_poly.pdbx_strand_id
1 'polypeptide(L)'
;QSLRRRQVAAAKELYGALQTGRDDRAGRDRQFERNFNFFDAPVALLVTIDARMGSGCYMDLGMCLYGLMLAAAAHGLGSCAIGALASYPSLIRSTLELGDEHHIVCGIALGYADPDAAENAVRTERLKPEEFFRTLR
;
A
#
# COMPACT_ATOMS: atom_id res chain seq x y z
N GLN A 1 7.22 -3.18 -20.98
CA GLN A 1 6.15 -4.01 -20.37
C GLN A 1 5.13 -3.08 -19.71
N SER A 2 3.81 -3.28 -19.85
CA SER A 2 2.84 -2.39 -19.20
C SER A 2 2.87 -2.57 -17.67
N LEU A 3 2.82 -1.47 -16.91
CA LEU A 3 2.74 -1.48 -15.44
C LEU A 3 1.61 -2.38 -14.93
N ARG A 4 0.50 -2.42 -15.67
CA ARG A 4 -0.67 -3.29 -15.41
C ARG A 4 -0.31 -4.77 -15.39
N ARG A 5 0.53 -5.26 -16.31
CA ARG A 5 0.91 -6.68 -16.32
C ARG A 5 1.64 -7.08 -15.03
N ARG A 6 2.49 -6.19 -14.52
CA ARG A 6 3.26 -6.41 -13.28
C ARG A 6 2.39 -6.35 -12.04
N GLN A 7 1.48 -5.38 -11.99
CA GLN A 7 0.47 -5.32 -10.95
C GLN A 7 -0.33 -6.63 -10.88
N VAL A 8 -0.75 -7.17 -12.03
CA VAL A 8 -1.45 -8.46 -12.11
C VAL A 8 -0.57 -9.63 -11.66
N ALA A 9 0.71 -9.64 -12.00
CA ALA A 9 1.65 -10.68 -11.54
C ALA A 9 1.81 -10.66 -10.01
N ALA A 10 2.03 -9.47 -9.42
CA ALA A 10 2.10 -9.31 -7.96
C ALA A 10 0.81 -9.78 -7.26
N ALA A 11 -0.35 -9.46 -7.82
CA ALA A 11 -1.63 -9.95 -7.30
C ALA A 11 -1.73 -11.49 -7.36
N LYS A 12 -1.27 -12.12 -8.44
CA LYS A 12 -1.26 -13.58 -8.57
C LYS A 12 -0.41 -14.25 -7.51
N GLU A 13 0.77 -13.73 -7.22
CA GLU A 13 1.64 -14.25 -6.15
C GLU A 13 0.95 -14.16 -4.78
N LEU A 14 0.35 -13.01 -4.48
CA LEU A 14 -0.39 -12.80 -3.22
C LEU A 14 -1.55 -13.79 -3.05
N TYR A 15 -2.45 -13.84 -4.03
CA TYR A 15 -3.62 -14.74 -3.96
C TYR A 15 -3.24 -16.22 -4.05
N GLY A 16 -2.13 -16.54 -4.73
CA GLY A 16 -1.56 -17.89 -4.75
C GLY A 16 -1.08 -18.33 -3.37
N ALA A 17 -0.38 -17.47 -2.63
CA ALA A 17 0.07 -17.76 -1.26
C ALA A 17 -1.10 -17.98 -0.29
N LEU A 18 -2.19 -17.23 -0.48
CA LEU A 18 -3.43 -17.36 0.30
C LEU A 18 -4.29 -18.58 -0.09
N GLN A 19 -3.87 -19.36 -1.10
CA GLN A 19 -4.65 -20.46 -1.67
C GLN A 19 -6.04 -20.04 -2.18
N THR A 20 -6.20 -18.75 -2.50
CA THR A 20 -7.44 -18.19 -3.01
C THR A 20 -7.47 -18.33 -4.52
N GLY A 21 -8.19 -19.34 -5.00
CA GLY A 21 -8.35 -19.61 -6.43
C GLY A 21 -8.97 -18.42 -7.19
N ARG A 22 -8.72 -18.35 -8.50
CA ARG A 22 -9.28 -17.29 -9.37
C ARG A 22 -10.81 -17.30 -9.43
N ASP A 23 -11.44 -18.41 -9.10
CA ASP A 23 -12.91 -18.53 -9.05
C ASP A 23 -13.48 -18.28 -7.63
N ASP A 24 -12.62 -18.21 -6.60
CA ASP A 24 -13.03 -17.88 -5.23
C ASP A 24 -13.21 -16.37 -5.04
N ARG A 25 -14.32 -15.86 -5.57
CA ARG A 25 -14.69 -14.44 -5.44
C ARG A 25 -14.81 -14.02 -3.97
N ALA A 26 -15.43 -14.86 -3.14
CA ALA A 26 -15.66 -14.55 -1.74
C ALA A 26 -14.34 -14.44 -0.94
N GLY A 27 -13.37 -15.33 -1.20
CA GLY A 27 -12.05 -15.25 -0.58
C GLY A 27 -11.27 -14.01 -1.00
N ARG A 28 -11.38 -13.60 -2.27
CA ARG A 28 -10.75 -12.34 -2.73
C ARG A 28 -11.38 -11.11 -2.10
N ASP A 29 -12.71 -11.09 -2.00
CA ASP A 29 -13.43 -9.99 -1.37
C ASP A 29 -13.03 -9.87 0.11
N ARG A 30 -12.99 -10.99 0.86
CA ARG A 30 -12.50 -11.02 2.25
C ARG A 30 -11.07 -10.49 2.38
N GLN A 31 -10.15 -10.91 1.51
CA GLN A 31 -8.77 -10.41 1.56
C GLN A 31 -8.69 -8.92 1.22
N PHE A 32 -9.50 -8.45 0.26
CA PHE A 32 -9.56 -7.05 -0.09
C PHE A 32 -10.11 -6.20 1.06
N GLU A 33 -11.13 -6.69 1.77
CA GLU A 33 -11.73 -6.03 2.93
C GLU A 33 -10.72 -5.76 4.06
N ARG A 34 -9.71 -6.63 4.22
CA ARG A 34 -8.64 -6.43 5.21
C ARG A 34 -7.87 -5.11 5.04
N ASN A 35 -7.87 -4.52 3.85
CA ASN A 35 -7.31 -3.17 3.65
C ASN A 35 -8.00 -2.11 4.53
N PHE A 36 -9.31 -2.25 4.77
CA PHE A 36 -10.09 -1.29 5.56
C PHE A 36 -9.96 -1.52 7.07
N ASN A 37 -9.52 -2.72 7.46
CA ASN A 37 -9.13 -3.05 8.83
C ASN A 37 -7.60 -2.97 9.04
N PHE A 38 -6.87 -2.36 8.10
CA PHE A 38 -5.40 -2.19 8.18
C PHE A 38 -4.65 -3.51 8.43
N PHE A 39 -5.15 -4.62 7.88
CA PHE A 39 -4.62 -5.97 8.09
C PHE A 39 -4.43 -6.34 9.56
N ASP A 40 -5.34 -5.86 10.41
CA ASP A 40 -5.37 -6.13 11.85
C ASP A 40 -4.17 -5.52 12.60
N ALA A 41 -3.49 -4.54 11.98
CA ALA A 41 -2.38 -3.84 12.59
C ALA A 41 -2.85 -2.99 13.79
N PRO A 42 -2.02 -2.89 14.86
CA PRO A 42 -2.34 -2.10 16.05
C PRO A 42 -2.33 -0.59 15.80
N VAL A 43 -1.71 -0.13 14.71
CA VAL A 43 -1.65 1.29 14.33
C VAL A 43 -2.07 1.46 12.87
N ALA A 44 -3.04 2.36 12.68
CA ALA A 44 -3.54 2.79 11.39
C ALA A 44 -3.20 4.27 11.17
N LEU A 45 -2.44 4.57 10.12
CA LEU A 45 -2.18 5.95 9.72
C LEU A 45 -3.06 6.28 8.52
N LEU A 46 -3.74 7.41 8.59
CA LEU A 46 -4.34 8.03 7.41
C LEU A 46 -3.43 9.18 6.95
N VAL A 47 -3.03 9.14 5.68
CA VAL A 47 -2.13 10.14 5.10
C VAL A 47 -2.94 11.11 4.26
N THR A 48 -2.90 12.38 4.65
CA THR A 48 -3.47 13.49 3.86
C THR A 48 -2.40 14.48 3.46
N ILE A 49 -2.62 15.19 2.37
CA ILE A 49 -1.83 16.37 1.98
C ILE A 49 -2.78 17.54 1.71
N ASP A 50 -2.30 18.77 1.83
CA ASP A 50 -3.09 19.95 1.46
C ASP A 50 -3.42 19.89 -0.05
N ALA A 51 -4.71 19.98 -0.39
CA ALA A 51 -5.23 19.83 -1.75
C ALA A 51 -4.74 20.89 -2.73
N ARG A 52 -4.17 22.00 -2.23
CA ARG A 52 -3.56 23.07 -3.04
C ARG A 52 -2.13 22.74 -3.43
N MET A 53 -1.54 21.68 -2.87
CA MET A 53 -0.16 21.30 -3.15
C MET A 53 -0.02 20.71 -4.55
N GLY A 54 1.05 21.12 -5.24
CA GLY A 54 1.41 20.63 -6.56
C GLY A 54 2.15 19.30 -6.52
N SER A 55 2.55 18.81 -7.70
CA SER A 55 3.26 17.54 -7.89
C SER A 55 4.54 17.39 -7.07
N GLY A 56 5.27 18.47 -6.81
CA GLY A 56 6.48 18.45 -5.98
C GLY A 56 6.22 17.92 -4.56
N CYS A 57 5.10 18.31 -3.94
CA CYS A 57 4.81 17.89 -2.58
C CYS A 57 4.38 16.41 -2.50
N TYR A 58 3.85 15.82 -3.58
CA TYR A 58 3.65 14.37 -3.65
C TYR A 58 4.97 13.60 -3.66
N MET A 59 6.02 14.17 -4.27
CA MET A 59 7.37 13.60 -4.21
C MET A 59 7.92 13.66 -2.79
N ASP A 60 7.80 14.81 -2.11
CA ASP A 60 8.23 14.98 -0.72
C ASP A 60 7.48 14.02 0.22
N LEU A 61 6.17 13.90 0.03
CA LEU A 61 5.35 12.94 0.77
C LEU A 61 5.82 11.51 0.50
N GLY A 62 6.04 11.13 -0.76
CA GLY A 62 6.54 9.80 -1.12
C GLY A 62 7.87 9.47 -0.44
N MET A 63 8.81 10.44 -0.40
CA MET A 63 10.09 10.29 0.31
C MET A 63 9.88 10.15 1.82
N CYS A 64 8.99 10.94 2.41
CA CYS A 64 8.64 10.86 3.83
C CYS A 64 8.04 9.49 4.20
N LEU A 65 7.05 9.01 3.45
CA LEU A 65 6.42 7.73 3.70
C LEU A 65 7.41 6.56 3.53
N TYR A 66 8.27 6.63 2.52
CA TYR A 66 9.33 5.63 2.34
C TYR A 66 10.33 5.63 3.52
N GLY A 67 10.75 6.81 3.97
CA GLY A 67 11.61 6.96 5.15
C GLY A 67 10.96 6.40 6.42
N LEU A 68 9.67 6.69 6.63
CA LEU A 68 8.89 6.14 7.75
C LEU A 68 8.86 4.60 7.70
N MET A 69 8.56 4.00 6.55
CA MET A 69 8.50 2.55 6.38
C MET A 69 9.87 1.89 6.59
N LEU A 70 10.95 2.53 6.14
CA LEU A 70 12.32 2.06 6.36
C LEU A 70 12.72 2.14 7.84
N ALA A 71 12.37 3.25 8.52
CA ALA A 71 12.61 3.40 9.95
C ALA A 71 11.81 2.37 10.76
N ALA A 72 10.55 2.12 10.42
CA ALA A 72 9.74 1.07 11.02
C ALA A 72 10.44 -0.30 10.91
N ALA A 73 10.90 -0.66 9.70
CA ALA A 73 11.64 -1.90 9.49
C ALA A 73 12.93 -1.98 10.32
N ALA A 74 13.69 -0.89 10.43
CA ALA A 74 14.88 -0.82 11.27
C ALA A 74 14.59 -1.03 12.77
N HIS A 75 13.37 -0.74 13.20
CA HIS A 75 12.88 -0.98 14.56
C HIS A 75 12.13 -2.33 14.72
N GLY A 76 12.20 -3.22 13.72
CA GLY A 76 11.56 -4.54 13.77
C GLY A 76 10.05 -4.52 13.53
N LEU A 77 9.51 -3.41 13.01
CA LEU A 77 8.09 -3.28 12.66
C LEU A 77 7.85 -3.59 11.17
N GLY A 78 6.70 -4.17 10.88
CA GLY A 78 6.12 -4.27 9.55
C GLY A 78 5.31 -3.03 9.20
N SER A 79 5.28 -2.67 7.91
CA SER A 79 4.41 -1.61 7.39
C SER A 79 3.84 -1.96 6.02
N CYS A 80 2.61 -1.51 5.74
CA CYS A 80 1.95 -1.70 4.45
C CYS A 80 1.23 -0.41 4.02
N ALA A 81 1.62 0.15 2.87
CA ALA A 81 0.92 1.28 2.26
C ALA A 81 -0.33 0.80 1.50
N ILE A 82 -1.47 1.44 1.78
CA ILE A 82 -2.80 1.00 1.37
C ILE A 82 -3.45 2.06 0.49
N GLY A 83 -3.61 1.74 -0.80
CA GLY A 83 -4.35 2.57 -1.75
C GLY A 83 -5.86 2.36 -1.73
N ALA A 84 -6.35 1.27 -1.14
CA ALA A 84 -7.76 0.89 -1.17
C ALA A 84 -8.69 1.90 -0.47
N LEU A 85 -8.17 2.71 0.47
CA LEU A 85 -8.92 3.77 1.14
C LEU A 85 -9.52 4.79 0.16
N ALA A 86 -8.91 4.95 -1.02
CA ALA A 86 -9.43 5.79 -2.10
C ALA A 86 -10.81 5.33 -2.64
N SER A 87 -11.27 4.13 -2.29
CA SER A 87 -12.60 3.64 -2.63
C SER A 87 -13.72 4.27 -1.79
N TYR A 88 -13.42 4.81 -0.60
CA TYR A 88 -14.42 5.39 0.31
C TYR A 88 -14.03 6.78 0.85
N PRO A 89 -13.66 7.74 -0.01
CA PRO A 89 -13.15 9.04 0.43
C PRO A 89 -14.19 9.82 1.23
N SER A 90 -15.47 9.77 0.84
CA SER A 90 -16.55 10.48 1.54
C SER A 90 -16.77 9.97 2.97
N LEU A 91 -16.66 8.64 3.19
CA LEU A 91 -16.80 8.05 4.51
C LEU A 91 -15.63 8.44 5.42
N ILE A 92 -14.41 8.42 4.89
CA ILE A 92 -13.22 8.85 5.63
C ILE A 92 -13.35 10.33 6.02
N ARG A 93 -13.76 11.18 5.09
CA ARG A 93 -13.99 12.61 5.35
C ARG A 93 -15.01 12.84 6.45
N SER A 94 -16.17 12.19 6.38
CA SER A 94 -17.22 12.37 7.38
C SER A 94 -16.80 11.83 8.76
N THR A 95 -16.05 10.74 8.79
CA THR A 95 -15.64 10.08 10.05
C THR A 95 -14.56 10.86 10.79
N LEU A 96 -13.65 11.49 10.05
CA LEU A 96 -12.49 12.21 10.60
C LEU A 96 -12.64 13.73 10.51
N GLU A 97 -13.83 14.20 10.13
CA GLU A 97 -14.16 15.62 10.00
C GLU A 97 -13.18 16.39 9.09
N LEU A 98 -12.76 15.75 7.99
CA LEU A 98 -11.79 16.34 7.05
C LEU A 98 -12.47 17.26 6.03
N GLY A 99 -12.06 18.52 6.01
CA GLY A 99 -12.47 19.49 5.00
C GLY A 99 -11.84 19.25 3.62
N ASP A 100 -12.31 20.00 2.63
CA ASP A 100 -11.90 19.86 1.22
C ASP A 100 -10.42 20.22 0.99
N GLU A 101 -9.81 20.96 1.92
CA GLU A 101 -8.38 21.25 1.96
C GLU A 101 -7.52 20.01 2.18
N HIS A 102 -8.07 18.90 2.68
CA HIS A 102 -7.34 17.65 2.83
C HIS A 102 -7.58 16.75 1.63
N HIS A 103 -6.54 16.45 0.86
CA HIS A 103 -6.54 15.36 -0.10
C HIS A 103 -6.08 14.08 0.58
N ILE A 104 -6.93 13.05 0.61
CA ILE A 104 -6.60 11.72 1.15
C ILE A 104 -5.72 10.98 0.15
N VAL A 105 -4.47 10.69 0.54
CA VAL A 105 -3.46 10.09 -0.33
C VAL A 105 -3.49 8.57 -0.22
N CYS A 106 -3.35 8.05 1.00
CA CYS A 106 -3.31 6.61 1.27
C CYS A 106 -3.50 6.32 2.77
N GLY A 107 -3.64 5.03 3.11
CA GLY A 107 -3.46 4.54 4.48
C GLY A 107 -2.11 3.86 4.66
N ILE A 108 -1.67 3.69 5.90
CA ILE A 108 -0.54 2.82 6.26
C ILE A 108 -0.92 1.97 7.47
N ALA A 109 -0.83 0.66 7.32
CA ALA A 109 -0.83 -0.27 8.46
C ALA A 109 0.58 -0.34 9.04
N LEU A 110 0.71 -0.25 10.38
CA LEU A 110 1.98 -0.30 11.09
C LEU A 110 1.86 -1.19 12.33
N GLY A 111 2.79 -2.13 12.50
CA GLY A 111 2.76 -3.06 13.63
C GLY A 111 3.83 -4.14 13.57
N TYR A 112 3.59 -5.25 14.26
CA TYR A 112 4.44 -6.43 14.19
C TYR A 112 3.87 -7.39 13.15
N ALA A 113 4.67 -7.76 12.16
CA ALA A 113 4.25 -8.71 11.14
C ALA A 113 4.15 -10.12 11.74
N ASP A 114 3.07 -10.84 11.41
CA ASP A 114 2.94 -12.26 11.70
C ASP A 114 3.88 -13.05 10.76
N PRO A 115 4.94 -13.72 11.29
CA PRO A 115 5.88 -14.46 10.45
C PRO A 115 5.26 -15.72 9.83
N ASP A 116 4.15 -16.23 10.38
CA ASP A 116 3.50 -17.46 9.94
C ASP A 116 2.40 -17.21 8.90
N ALA A 117 2.01 -15.94 8.70
CA ALA A 117 1.05 -15.55 7.67
C ALA A 117 1.64 -15.74 6.25
N ALA A 118 0.96 -16.54 5.43
CA ALA A 118 1.44 -16.93 4.10
C ALA A 118 1.69 -15.74 3.17
N GLU A 119 0.87 -14.70 3.27
CA GLU A 119 1.03 -13.45 2.50
C GLU A 119 2.34 -12.72 2.79
N ASN A 120 2.92 -12.87 3.99
CA ASN A 120 4.16 -12.18 4.39
C ASN A 120 5.41 -12.87 3.80
N ALA A 121 5.27 -14.12 3.33
CA ALA A 121 6.31 -14.82 2.59
C ALA A 121 6.39 -14.38 1.11
N VAL A 122 5.36 -13.68 0.59
CA VAL A 122 5.29 -13.28 -0.82
C VAL A 122 6.43 -12.32 -1.15
N ARG A 123 7.06 -12.53 -2.31
CA ARG A 123 8.07 -11.63 -2.88
C ARG A 123 7.63 -11.20 -4.26
N THR A 124 7.69 -9.90 -4.52
CA THR A 124 7.36 -9.32 -5.82
C THR A 124 8.64 -9.06 -6.60
N GLU A 125 8.63 -9.37 -7.90
CA GLU A 125 9.78 -9.09 -8.76
C GLU A 125 10.06 -7.58 -8.85
N ARG A 126 11.32 -7.23 -9.03
CA ARG A 126 11.76 -5.87 -9.37
C ARG A 126 12.37 -5.85 -10.75
N LEU A 127 12.29 -4.67 -11.37
CA LEU A 127 12.96 -4.41 -12.63
C LEU A 127 14.46 -4.60 -12.52
N LYS A 128 15.07 -5.10 -13.60
CA LYS A 128 16.52 -5.00 -13.71
C LYS A 128 16.92 -3.53 -13.92
N PRO A 129 18.04 -3.08 -13.30
CA PRO A 129 18.67 -1.78 -13.54
C PRO A 129 18.55 -1.22 -14.96
N GLU A 130 18.91 -2.04 -15.96
CA GLU A 130 19.04 -1.65 -17.35
C GLU A 130 17.69 -1.33 -18.02
N GLU A 131 16.57 -1.72 -17.40
CA GLU A 131 15.23 -1.47 -17.92
C GLU A 131 14.66 -0.10 -17.52
N PHE A 132 15.25 0.60 -16.52
CA PHE A 132 14.67 1.85 -16.00
C PHE A 132 15.65 2.99 -15.78
N PHE A 133 16.95 2.80 -15.98
CA PHE A 133 17.88 3.92 -16.11
C PHE A 133 18.82 3.72 -17.31
N ARG A 134 19.38 4.83 -17.79
CA ARG A 134 20.38 4.86 -18.85
C ARG A 134 21.63 5.55 -18.33
N THR A 135 22.80 4.96 -18.59
CA THR A 135 24.08 5.63 -18.38
C THR A 135 24.41 6.48 -19.61
N LEU A 136 24.72 7.75 -19.39
CA LEU A 136 25.31 8.63 -20.40
C LEU A 136 26.80 8.79 -20.04
N ARG A 137 27.68 8.57 -21.02
CA ARG A 137 29.13 8.76 -20.89
C ARG A 137 29.58 9.87 -21.81
#